data_AF-A0A0F9Q248-F1
#
_entry.id   AF-A0A0F9Q248-F1
#
_cell.length_a   1.000
_cell.length_b   1.000
_cell.length_c   1.000
_cell.angle_alpha   90.00
_cell.angle_beta   90.00
_cell.angle_gamma   90.00
#
_symmetry.space_group_name_H-M   'P 1'
#
loop_
_entity.id
_entity.type
_entity.pdbx_description
1 polymer ?
#
loop_
_entity_poly.entity_id
_entity_poly.type
_entity_poly.pdbx_seq_one_letter_code
_entity_poly.pdbx_strand_id
1 'polypeptide(L)' 'MAGRAIGTKVKQCPRCERRFEQRRRDQVFCSTECRLAFHVARRDRLMELGLEVEAKAKSEETTP' A
#
# COMPACT_ATOMS: atom_id res chain seq x y z
N MET A 1 22.02 6.42 26.36
CA MET A 1 21.61 5.72 25.13
C MET A 1 20.08 5.64 25.11
N ALA A 2 19.38 6.57 24.44
CA ALA A 2 17.92 6.50 24.32
C ALA A 2 17.56 5.77 23.03
N GLY A 3 17.22 4.48 23.14
CA GLY A 3 16.70 3.70 22.02
C GLY A 3 15.39 4.31 21.53
N ARG A 4 15.33 4.71 20.26
CA ARG A 4 14.09 5.18 19.63
C ARG A 4 13.09 4.03 19.67
N ALA A 5 12.05 4.14 20.49
CA ALA A 5 10.89 3.27 20.40
C ALA A 5 10.34 3.36 18.98
N ILE A 6 10.50 2.28 18.21
CA ILE A 6 9.88 2.14 16.90
C ILE A 6 8.39 1.97 17.17
N GLY A 7 7.67 3.08 17.29
CA GLY A 7 6.24 3.06 17.57
C GLY A 7 5.51 2.37 16.43
N THR A 8 5.02 1.15 16.68
CA THR A 8 4.08 0.47 15.78
C THR A 8 2.81 1.30 15.77
N LYS A 9 2.48 1.86 14.60
CA LYS A 9 1.23 2.61 14.44
C LYS A 9 0.14 1.63 14.05
N VAL A 10 -0.99 1.65 14.74
CA VAL A 10 -2.17 0.90 14.30
C VAL A 10 -2.80 1.65 13.13
N LYS A 11 -2.99 0.97 12.00
CA LYS A 11 -3.68 1.49 10.82
C LYS A 11 -4.88 0.64 10.45
N GLN A 12 -5.81 1.22 9.71
CA GLN A 12 -6.95 0.51 9.15
C GLN A 12 -6.66 0.11 7.70
N CYS A 13 -6.94 -1.15 7.35
CA CYS A 13 -6.77 -1.65 5.99
C CYS A 13 -7.89 -1.09 5.10
N PRO A 14 -7.59 -0.43 3.96
CA PRO A 14 -8.62 0.14 3.08
C PRO A 14 -9.44 -0.91 2.32
N ARG A 15 -9.01 -2.19 2.31
CA ARG A 15 -9.72 -3.29 1.64
C ARG A 15 -10.72 -3.98 2.57
N CYS A 16 -10.28 -4.33 3.78
CA CYS A 16 -11.06 -5.18 4.69
C CYS A 16 -11.43 -4.49 6.01
N GLU A 17 -11.05 -3.21 6.14
CA GLU A 17 -11.37 -2.34 7.28
C GLU A 17 -10.86 -2.81 8.65
N ARG A 18 -10.05 -3.88 8.67
CA ARG A 18 -9.42 -4.39 9.89
C ARG A 18 -8.29 -3.48 10.34
N ARG A 19 -8.18 -3.30 11.65
CA ARG A 19 -7.04 -2.64 12.29
C ARG A 19 -5.85 -3.59 12.31
N PHE A 20 -4.67 -3.11 11.93
CA PHE A 20 -3.44 -3.89 11.93
C PHE A 20 -2.27 -3.03 12.41
N GLU A 21 -1.26 -3.69 12.96
CA GLU A 21 -0.03 -3.03 13.36
C GLU A 21 0.88 -2.81 12.16
N GLN A 22 1.17 -1.54 11.89
CA GLN A 22 2.05 -1.14 10.81
C GLN A 22 3.51 -1.45 11.20
N ARG A 23 4.10 -2.44 10.52
CA ARG A 23 5.50 -2.85 10.71
C ARG A 23 6.50 -2.05 9.86
N ARG A 24 6.05 -1.49 8.73
CA ARG A 24 6.86 -0.68 7.80
C ARG A 24 6.18 0.64 7.49
N ARG A 25 6.93 1.73 7.29
CA ARG A 25 6.40 3.10 7.09
C ARG A 25 5.42 3.22 5.90
N ASP A 26 5.61 2.38 4.89
CA ASP A 26 4.86 2.27 3.64
C ASP A 26 3.77 1.18 3.67
N GLN A 27 3.62 0.43 4.77
CA GLN A 27 2.61 -0.62 4.86
C GLN A 27 1.21 -0.01 4.98
N VAL A 28 0.46 -0.06 3.87
CA VAL A 28 -0.93 0.41 3.76
C VAL A 28 -1.94 -0.71 4.04
N PHE A 29 -1.60 -1.95 3.70
CA PHE A 29 -2.50 -3.10 3.80
C PHE A 29 -2.10 -4.03 4.94
N CYS A 30 -3.10 -4.64 5.58
CA CYS A 30 -2.87 -5.61 6.65
C CYS A 30 -2.18 -6.89 6.16
N SER A 31 -2.34 -7.24 4.89
CA SER A 31 -1.75 -8.42 4.27
C SER A 31 -1.46 -8.22 2.78
N THR A 32 -0.59 -9.06 2.22
CA THR A 32 -0.30 -9.11 0.79
C THR A 32 -1.56 -9.43 -0.02
N GLU A 33 -2.45 -10.28 0.49
CA GLU A 33 -3.72 -10.60 -0.17
C GLU A 33 -4.62 -9.37 -0.31
N CYS A 34 -4.72 -8.54 0.73
CA CYS A 34 -5.49 -7.29 0.66
C CYS A 34 -4.88 -6.30 -0.33
N ARG A 35 -3.54 -6.25 -0.42
CA ARG A 35 -2.83 -5.45 -1.41
C ARG A 35 -3.14 -5.93 -2.84
N LEU A 36 -3.00 -7.22 -3.11
CA LEU A 36 -3.26 -7.81 -4.43
C LEU A 36 -4.72 -7.63 -4.84
N ALA A 37 -5.66 -7.96 -3.97
CA ALA A 37 -7.09 -7.79 -4.24
C ALA A 37 -7.43 -6.33 -4.56
N PHE A 38 -6.85 -5.36 -3.85
CA PHE A 38 -7.05 -3.95 -4.15
C PHE A 38 -6.50 -3.56 -5.53
N HIS A 39 -5.30 -4.03 -5.90
CA HIS A 39 -4.73 -3.76 -7.22
C HIS A 39 -5.51 -4.42 -8.36
N VAL A 40 -5.98 -5.65 -8.15
CA VAL A 40 -6.83 -6.36 -9.14
C VAL A 40 -8.15 -5.63 -9.31
N ALA A 41 -8.87 -5.33 -8.22
CA ALA A 41 -10.13 -4.57 -8.30
C ALA A 41 -9.94 -3.20 -8.96
N ARG A 42 -8.83 -2.51 -8.68
CA ARG A 42 -8.48 -1.25 -9.34
C ARG A 42 -8.22 -1.45 -10.84
N ARG A 43 -7.50 -2.51 -11.23
CA ARG A 43 -7.24 -2.83 -12.63
C ARG A 43 -8.53 -3.16 -13.38
N ASP A 44 -9.38 -4.02 -12.83
CA ASP A 44 -10.68 -4.37 -13.41
C ASP A 44 -11.57 -3.14 -13.60
N ARG A 45 -11.63 -2.26 -12.60
CA ARG A 45 -12.35 -0.99 -12.71
C ARG A 45 -11.78 -0.08 -13.80
N LEU A 46 -10.46 -0.01 -13.94
CA LEU A 46 -9.82 0.81 -14.97
C LEU A 46 -10.07 0.24 -16.36
N MET A 47 -10.09 -1.09 -16.51
CA MET A 47 -10.47 -1.78 -17.74
C MET A 47 -11.93 -1.51 -18.11
N GLU A 48 -12.85 -1.59 -17.14
CA GLU A 48 -14.27 -1.28 -17.34
C GLU A 48 -14.49 0.18 -17.77
N LEU A 49 -13.77 1.12 -17.14
CA LEU A 49 -13.84 2.53 -17.48
C LEU A 49 -13.06 2.91 -18.75
N GLY A 50 -12.33 1.96 -19.36
CA GLY A 50 -11.49 2.21 -20.53
C GLY A 50 -10.40 3.26 -20.29
N LEU A 51 -9.99 3.47 -19.04
CA LEU A 51 -8.97 4.46 -18.70
C LEU A 51 -7.59 3.82 -18.85
N GLU A 52 -6.86 4.28 -19.87
CA GLU A 52 -5.45 3.93 -20.03
C GLU A 52 -4.66 4.43 -18.83
N VAL A 53 -4.25 3.49 -17.98
CA VAL A 53 -3.40 3.78 -16.84
C VAL A 53 -1.99 3.87 -17.39
N GLU A 54 -1.54 5.08 -17.73
CA GLU A 54 -0.12 5.34 -17.85
C GLU A 54 0.50 5.07 -16.48
N ALA A 55 0.95 3.83 -16.28
CA ALA A 55 1.57 3.39 -15.06
C ALA A 55 2.93 4.09 -14.94
N LYS A 56 2.93 5.34 -14.47
CA LYS A 56 4.15 6.01 -14.01
C LYS A 56 4.65 5.26 -12.78
N ALA A 57 5.46 4.25 -13.03
CA ALA A 57 6.41 3.70 -12.08
C ALA A 57 7.40 4.82 -11.71
N LYS A 58 6.99 5.73 -10.82
CA LYS A 58 7.92 6.57 -10.07
C LYS A 58 8.45 5.74 -8.90
N SER A 59 9.41 4.88 -9.20
CA SER A 59 10.52 4.56 -8.30
C SER A 59 11.73 5.22 -8.97
N GLU A 60 11.93 6.52 -8.73
CA GLU A 60 12.87 6.97 -7.70
C GLU A 60 14.30 6.64 -8.14
N GLU A 61 14.77 7.51 -9.04
CA GLU A 61 16.17 7.88 -9.21
C GLU A 61 16.81 8.02 -7.83
N THR A 62 17.70 7.08 -7.48
CA THR A 62 18.64 7.23 -6.37
C THR A 62 20.04 7.02 -6.96
N THR A 63 20.66 8.14 -7.32
CA THR A 63 22.08 8.35 -7.60
C THR A 63 22.57 9.24 -6.44
N PRO A 64 23.72 9.00 -5.80
CA PRO A 64 25.05 8.81 -6.41
C PRO A 64 25.83 7.55 -6.01
#